data_AF-A0A498MCL5-F1
#
_entry.id   AF-A0A498MCL5-F1
#
_cell.length_a   1.000
_cell.length_b   1.000
_cell.length_c   1.000
_cell.angle_alpha   90.00
_cell.angle_beta   90.00
_cell.angle_gamma   90.00
#
_symmetry.space_group_name_H-M   'P 1'
#
loop_
_entity.id
_entity.type
_entity.pdbx_description
1 polymer ?
#
loop_
_entity_poly.entity_id
_entity_poly.type
_entity_poly.pdbx_seq_one_letter_code
_entity_poly.pdbx_strand_id
1 'polypeptide(L)'
;METDSRMSSVISHGFQSSKQDFSFGPWTVTAAKTHIMKSKDIERLAETMNMPALPEMLFGDNVLRIQHADGFGIEFNAIDALKRVNNLQDSVKVACAQEWQESRAESEASKEVVKRYDWTYTTDYRGTLLGEHTQMKVTPTAERIDMEKLRAREQIKFFEDVLLFEDELHDHGVSMINVKIRVMPTSFFLLLRFFLRVDGVMIRINDTRLYHEASSTCLPDGENGKYRMI
;
A
#
# COMPACT_ATOMS: atom_id res chain seq x y z
N MET A 1 -19.56 -0.85 -54.51
CA MET A 1 -18.25 -0.56 -53.93
C MET A 1 -18.50 0.05 -52.57
N GLU A 2 -18.45 -0.82 -51.57
CA GLU A 2 -18.35 -0.46 -50.16
C GLU A 2 -17.09 0.36 -49.93
N THR A 3 -17.16 1.39 -49.10
CA THR A 3 -16.13 1.65 -48.09
C THR A 3 -16.78 2.39 -46.93
N ASP A 4 -16.89 1.62 -45.85
CA ASP A 4 -17.27 1.95 -44.49
C ASP A 4 -16.39 3.09 -43.94
N SER A 5 -17.00 4.15 -43.42
CA SER A 5 -16.33 5.22 -42.66
C SER A 5 -16.89 5.26 -41.24
N ARG A 6 -16.81 4.13 -40.54
CA ARG A 6 -16.84 4.06 -39.08
C ARG A 6 -15.41 3.97 -38.54
N MET A 7 -14.65 5.06 -38.62
CA MET A 7 -13.42 5.18 -37.84
C MET A 7 -13.75 5.57 -36.40
N SER A 8 -13.75 4.54 -35.55
CA SER A 8 -13.05 4.51 -34.26
C SER A 8 -13.37 5.65 -33.28
N SER A 9 -14.50 5.50 -32.61
CA SER A 9 -14.65 5.89 -31.20
C SER A 9 -13.70 5.01 -30.37
N VAL A 10 -12.47 5.47 -30.16
CA VAL A 10 -11.57 4.86 -29.20
C VAL A 10 -12.10 5.23 -27.82
N ILE A 11 -12.66 4.23 -27.15
CA ILE A 11 -13.12 4.31 -25.77
C ILE A 11 -11.91 4.65 -24.92
N SER A 12 -11.78 5.93 -24.53
CA SER A 12 -11.02 6.30 -23.34
C SER A 12 -11.79 5.74 -22.15
N HIS A 13 -11.45 4.51 -21.74
CA HIS A 13 -11.78 4.04 -20.40
C HIS A 13 -10.95 4.88 -19.43
N GLY A 14 -11.39 6.11 -19.18
CA GLY A 14 -10.86 6.95 -18.13
C GLY A 14 -10.96 6.16 -16.83
N PHE A 15 -9.85 6.06 -16.11
CA PHE A 15 -9.86 5.52 -14.76
C PHE A 15 -10.93 6.25 -13.96
N GLN A 16 -11.97 5.52 -13.55
CA GLN A 16 -13.07 6.11 -12.81
C GLN A 16 -12.70 6.08 -11.33
N SER A 17 -12.48 7.26 -10.77
CA SER A 17 -12.26 7.39 -9.33
C SER A 17 -13.45 6.78 -8.60
N SER A 18 -13.17 5.87 -7.67
CA SER A 18 -14.18 5.17 -6.89
C SER A 18 -13.89 5.37 -5.41
N LYS A 19 -14.91 5.79 -4.66
CA LYS A 19 -14.89 5.77 -3.21
C LYS A 19 -16.02 4.88 -2.72
N GLN A 20 -15.68 3.91 -1.88
CA GLN A 20 -16.62 3.00 -1.28
C GLN A 20 -16.47 3.04 0.23
N ASP A 21 -17.59 3.26 0.92
CA ASP A 21 -17.67 3.23 2.36
C ASP A 21 -18.55 2.04 2.77
N PHE A 22 -18.07 1.21 3.69
CA PHE A 22 -18.78 0.06 4.21
C PHE A 22 -18.72 0.04 5.74
N SER A 23 -19.89 0.05 6.37
CA SER A 23 -19.98 0.01 7.83
C SER A 23 -20.35 -1.38 8.33
N PHE A 24 -19.70 -1.82 9.40
CA PHE A 24 -20.02 -3.06 10.12
C PHE A 24 -19.86 -2.85 11.63
N GLY A 25 -20.96 -2.95 12.38
CA GLY A 25 -20.94 -2.62 13.82
C GLY A 25 -20.46 -1.17 14.05
N PRO A 26 -19.50 -0.93 14.97
CA PRO A 26 -18.94 0.40 15.21
C PRO A 26 -17.81 0.79 14.24
N TRP A 27 -17.56 -0.02 13.20
CA TRP A 27 -16.49 0.20 12.24
C TRP A 27 -16.99 0.72 10.91
N THR A 28 -16.20 1.60 10.31
CA THR A 28 -16.36 2.03 8.92
C THR A 28 -15.06 1.78 8.16
N VAL A 29 -15.17 1.07 7.04
CA VAL A 29 -14.10 0.87 6.07
C VAL A 29 -14.32 1.84 4.91
N THR A 30 -13.33 2.67 4.63
CA THR A 30 -13.30 3.57 3.47
C THR A 30 -12.21 3.11 2.52
N ALA A 31 -12.58 2.82 1.28
CA ALA A 31 -11.66 2.53 0.19
C ALA A 31 -11.80 3.61 -0.89
N ALA A 32 -10.74 4.38 -1.12
CA ALA A 32 -10.65 5.34 -2.21
C ALA A 32 -9.60 4.88 -3.23
N LYS A 33 -10.00 4.83 -4.50
CA LYS A 33 -9.13 4.55 -5.65
C LYS A 33 -9.27 5.68 -6.65
N THR A 34 -8.17 6.33 -6.96
CA THR A 34 -8.05 7.49 -7.81
C THR A 34 -7.02 7.22 -8.91
N HIS A 35 -6.88 8.18 -9.82
CA HIS A 35 -5.85 8.14 -10.85
C HIS A 35 -4.44 8.25 -10.26
N ILE A 36 -3.44 7.86 -11.05
CA ILE A 36 -2.02 8.11 -10.76
C ILE A 36 -1.75 9.62 -10.65
N MET A 37 -0.82 9.99 -9.77
CA MET A 37 -0.38 11.37 -9.63
C MET A 37 0.21 11.89 -10.94
N LYS A 38 0.05 13.18 -11.20
CA LYS A 38 0.64 13.84 -12.36
C LYS A 38 2.14 14.06 -12.13
N SER A 39 2.93 14.05 -13.20
CA SER A 39 4.40 14.18 -13.13
C SER A 39 4.87 15.38 -12.30
N LYS A 40 4.24 16.55 -12.45
CA LYS A 40 4.58 17.75 -11.67
C LYS A 40 4.35 17.59 -10.17
N ASP A 41 3.28 16.89 -9.79
CA ASP A 41 2.95 16.65 -8.39
C ASP A 41 3.89 15.58 -7.80
N ILE A 42 4.30 14.61 -8.62
CA ILE A 42 5.32 13.61 -8.27
C ILE A 42 6.68 14.28 -8.00
N GLU A 43 7.15 15.14 -8.89
CA GLU A 43 8.43 15.87 -8.74
C GLU A 43 8.46 16.71 -7.45
N ARG A 44 7.41 17.50 -7.22
CA ARG A 44 7.28 18.30 -6.00
C ARG A 44 7.25 17.44 -4.73
N LEU A 45 6.58 16.29 -4.79
CA LEU A 45 6.52 15.37 -3.66
C LEU A 45 7.88 14.68 -3.43
N ALA A 46 8.63 14.37 -4.49
CA ALA A 46 9.97 13.82 -4.42
C ALA A 46 10.93 14.79 -3.71
N GLU A 47 10.89 16.07 -4.10
CA GLU A 47 11.64 17.15 -3.42
C GLU A 47 11.27 17.24 -1.94
N THR A 48 9.98 17.20 -1.63
CA THR A 48 9.47 17.28 -0.25
C THR A 48 9.93 16.09 0.61
N MET A 49 10.01 14.89 0.02
CA MET A 49 10.45 13.67 0.70
C MET A 49 11.97 13.47 0.63
N ASN A 50 12.71 14.39 -0.03
CA ASN A 50 14.15 14.30 -0.28
C ASN A 50 14.54 12.94 -0.92
N MET A 51 13.74 12.52 -1.90
CA MET A 51 13.93 11.31 -2.70
C MET A 51 14.29 11.70 -4.14
N PRO A 52 15.23 11.02 -4.81
CA PRO A 52 15.61 11.35 -6.19
C PRO A 52 14.47 11.17 -7.19
N ALA A 53 13.65 10.15 -6.98
CA ALA A 53 12.49 9.83 -7.79
C ALA A 53 11.46 9.07 -6.92
N LEU A 54 10.20 9.11 -7.34
CA LEU A 54 9.12 8.30 -6.78
C LEU A 54 8.69 7.24 -7.80
N PRO A 55 7.94 6.21 -7.36
CA PRO A 55 7.38 5.20 -8.26
C PRO A 55 6.63 5.80 -9.45
N GLU A 56 6.81 5.20 -10.63
CA GLU A 56 6.15 5.67 -11.86
C GLU A 56 4.62 5.70 -11.74
N MET A 57 4.03 4.68 -11.12
CA MET A 57 2.60 4.62 -10.84
C MET A 57 2.34 4.87 -9.36
N LEU A 58 2.38 6.15 -8.96
CA LEU A 58 2.06 6.56 -7.59
C LEU A 58 0.59 6.99 -7.47
N PHE A 59 -0.17 6.31 -6.61
CA PHE A 59 -1.56 6.67 -6.30
C PHE A 59 -1.64 7.44 -4.99
N GLY A 60 -1.34 8.75 -5.04
CA GLY A 60 -1.25 9.60 -3.84
C GLY A 60 -2.53 9.75 -3.04
N ASP A 61 -3.69 9.77 -3.72
CA ASP A 61 -5.00 9.90 -3.07
C ASP A 61 -5.66 8.54 -2.77
N ASN A 62 -5.00 7.43 -3.11
CA ASN A 62 -5.50 6.11 -2.74
C ASN A 62 -5.34 5.90 -1.24
N VAL A 63 -6.44 5.47 -0.62
CA VAL A 63 -6.46 5.16 0.80
C VAL A 63 -7.38 4.00 1.09
N LEU A 64 -6.91 3.10 1.95
CA LEU A 64 -7.78 2.18 2.66
C LEU A 64 -7.74 2.55 4.13
N ARG A 65 -8.88 2.92 4.70
CA ARG A 65 -9.01 3.35 6.09
C ARG A 65 -10.01 2.48 6.82
N ILE A 66 -9.67 2.06 8.03
CA ILE A 66 -10.58 1.41 8.97
C ILE A 66 -10.67 2.32 10.20
N GLN A 67 -11.87 2.80 10.49
CA GLN A 67 -12.09 3.75 11.60
C GLN A 67 -13.20 3.25 12.51
N HIS A 68 -12.95 3.32 13.82
CA HIS A 68 -13.94 3.05 14.85
C HIS A 68 -14.76 4.31 15.14
N ALA A 69 -15.99 4.13 15.62
CA ALA A 69 -16.88 5.22 16.04
C ALA A 69 -16.26 6.14 17.11
N ASP A 70 -15.36 5.60 17.95
CA ASP A 70 -14.63 6.37 18.98
C ASP A 70 -13.47 7.22 18.42
N GLY A 71 -13.30 7.26 17.09
CA GLY A 71 -12.34 8.13 16.40
C GLY A 71 -10.95 7.54 16.21
N PHE A 72 -10.62 6.39 16.82
CA PHE A 72 -9.38 5.68 16.56
C PHE A 72 -9.47 4.79 15.31
N GLY A 73 -8.34 4.44 14.72
CA GLY A 73 -8.32 3.58 13.55
C GLY A 73 -6.93 3.34 12.97
N ILE A 74 -6.91 2.85 11.74
CA ILE A 74 -5.70 2.67 10.95
C ILE A 74 -6.00 2.98 9.49
N GLU A 75 -5.06 3.63 8.82
CA GLU A 75 -5.11 3.85 7.38
C GLU A 75 -3.85 3.39 6.68
N PHE A 76 -4.00 3.14 5.38
CA PHE A 76 -2.94 2.71 4.48
C PHE A 76 -2.93 3.66 3.30
N ASN A 77 -1.83 4.41 3.13
CA ASN A 77 -1.65 5.38 2.06
C ASN A 77 -0.23 5.27 1.48
N ALA A 78 -0.06 5.71 0.22
CA ALA A 78 1.21 5.57 -0.48
C ALA A 78 2.31 6.46 0.11
N ILE A 79 1.95 7.66 0.55
CA ILE A 79 2.89 8.69 1.00
C ILE A 79 3.61 8.24 2.28
N ASP A 80 2.86 7.74 3.27
CA ASP A 80 3.44 7.24 4.51
C ASP A 80 4.23 5.95 4.30
N ALA A 81 3.83 5.12 3.32
CA ALA A 81 4.63 3.97 2.91
C ALA A 81 5.98 4.39 2.33
N LEU A 82 6.01 5.45 1.51
CA LEU A 82 7.24 6.00 0.91
C LEU A 82 8.13 6.69 1.95
N LYS A 83 7.57 7.38 2.95
CA LYS A 83 8.35 7.96 4.07
C LYS A 83 9.14 6.92 4.87
N ARG A 84 8.71 5.66 4.83
CA ARG A 84 9.38 4.54 5.51
C ARG A 84 10.45 3.87 4.62
N VAL A 85 10.55 4.26 3.35
CA VAL A 85 11.63 3.81 2.47
C VAL A 85 12.94 4.34 3.01
N ASN A 86 13.93 3.47 3.05
CA ASN A 86 15.21 3.77 3.64
C ASN A 86 16.05 4.64 2.69
N ASN A 87 15.98 5.96 2.86
CA ASN A 87 16.74 6.90 2.02
C ASN A 87 18.25 6.95 2.36
N LEU A 88 18.73 6.18 3.36
CA LEU A 88 20.06 6.37 3.95
C LEU A 88 20.91 5.10 4.10
N GLN A 89 20.38 3.90 3.88
CA GLN A 89 21.13 2.64 4.08
C GLN A 89 21.01 1.68 2.90
N ASP A 90 22.20 1.31 2.38
CA ASP A 90 22.46 0.27 1.39
C ASP A 90 21.74 -1.05 1.75
N SER A 91 20.60 -1.35 1.12
CA SER A 91 19.93 -2.65 1.30
C SER A 91 20.15 -3.62 0.13
N VAL A 92 20.58 -3.12 -1.04
CA VAL A 92 20.77 -3.92 -2.26
C VAL A 92 22.06 -3.53 -2.99
N LYS A 93 23.18 -4.17 -2.61
CA LYS A 93 24.43 -4.14 -3.39
C LYS A 93 24.37 -5.20 -4.47
N VAL A 94 23.77 -4.88 -5.60
CA VAL A 94 23.76 -5.77 -6.77
C VAL A 94 24.48 -5.02 -7.88
N ALA A 95 25.34 -5.71 -8.63
CA ALA A 95 26.16 -5.13 -9.70
C ALA A 95 25.34 -4.33 -10.75
N CYS A 96 24.05 -4.65 -10.97
CA CYS A 96 23.13 -3.86 -11.81
C CYS A 96 22.74 -2.49 -11.22
N ALA A 97 22.86 -2.27 -9.91
CA ALA A 97 22.61 -0.95 -9.33
C ALA A 97 23.61 0.09 -9.87
N GLN A 98 24.79 -0.35 -10.31
CA GLN A 98 25.78 0.54 -10.91
C GLN A 98 25.37 0.98 -12.33
N GLU A 99 24.94 0.05 -13.19
CA GLU A 99 24.41 0.37 -14.53
C GLU A 99 23.12 1.21 -14.47
N TRP A 100 22.25 0.93 -13.49
CA TRP A 100 21.02 1.69 -13.25
C TRP A 100 21.30 3.10 -12.69
N GLN A 101 22.31 3.24 -11.82
CA GLN A 101 22.79 4.54 -11.36
C GLN A 101 23.49 5.32 -12.49
N GLU A 102 24.25 4.63 -13.35
CA GLU A 102 25.00 5.20 -14.46
C GLU A 102 24.07 5.70 -15.58
N SER A 103 22.98 4.99 -15.90
CA SER A 103 21.99 5.41 -16.91
C SER A 103 21.23 6.69 -16.53
N ARG A 104 21.08 6.96 -15.22
CA ARG A 104 20.52 8.23 -14.71
C ARG A 104 21.57 9.31 -14.49
N ALA A 105 22.82 8.95 -14.21
CA ALA A 105 23.93 9.90 -14.06
C ALA A 105 24.34 10.59 -15.37
N GLU A 106 24.02 9.99 -16.53
CA GLU A 106 24.31 10.59 -17.84
C GLU A 106 23.39 11.78 -18.17
N SER A 107 22.31 11.99 -17.40
CA SER A 107 21.32 13.05 -17.65
C SER A 107 21.66 14.41 -17.03
N GLU A 108 22.48 14.48 -15.98
CA GLU A 108 22.90 15.76 -15.39
C GLU A 108 24.33 15.72 -14.84
N ALA A 109 25.15 16.63 -15.34
CA ALA A 109 26.52 16.83 -14.93
C ALA A 109 26.61 17.31 -13.46
N SER A 110 26.96 16.43 -12.53
CA SER A 110 27.83 16.77 -11.39
C SER A 110 28.34 15.51 -10.68
N LYS A 111 29.67 15.42 -10.54
CA LYS A 111 30.37 14.43 -9.70
C LYS A 111 30.23 14.79 -8.21
N GLU A 112 29.03 15.11 -7.75
CA GLU A 112 28.74 15.19 -6.32
C GLU A 112 28.20 13.84 -5.88
N VAL A 113 28.85 13.25 -4.88
CA VAL A 113 28.49 12.03 -4.16
C VAL A 113 27.04 11.61 -4.42
N VAL A 114 26.85 10.72 -5.41
CA VAL A 114 25.53 10.19 -5.76
C VAL A 114 24.96 9.59 -4.49
N LYS A 115 23.95 10.27 -3.91
CA LYS A 115 23.28 9.81 -2.70
C LYS A 115 22.79 8.40 -2.98
N ARG A 116 23.41 7.41 -2.33
CA ARG A 116 23.07 6.00 -2.48
C ARG A 116 21.64 5.80 -1.99
N TYR A 117 20.70 5.75 -2.93
CA TYR A 117 19.27 5.68 -2.67
C TYR A 117 18.75 4.28 -3.01
N ASP A 118 17.79 3.79 -2.22
CA ASP A 118 17.15 2.51 -2.45
C ASP A 118 16.07 2.64 -3.54
N TRP A 119 16.48 2.41 -4.80
CA TRP A 119 15.63 2.42 -5.98
C TRP A 119 14.57 1.32 -5.99
N THR A 120 14.64 0.35 -5.07
CA THR A 120 13.65 -0.72 -4.97
C THR A 120 12.39 -0.31 -4.20
N TYR A 121 12.37 0.88 -3.60
CA TYR A 121 11.30 1.38 -2.75
C TYR A 121 10.91 0.42 -1.61
N THR A 122 11.88 -0.35 -1.09
CA THR A 122 11.65 -1.28 0.02
C THR A 122 11.13 -0.52 1.24
N THR A 123 9.95 -0.91 1.71
CA THR A 123 9.30 -0.30 2.88
C THR A 123 8.91 -1.35 3.92
N ASP A 124 9.02 -0.97 5.20
CA ASP A 124 8.56 -1.75 6.36
C ASP A 124 7.19 -1.25 6.89
N TYR A 125 6.50 -0.42 6.09
CA TYR A 125 5.23 0.20 6.46
C TYR A 125 4.19 -0.82 6.92
N ARG A 126 3.54 -0.53 8.06
CA ARG A 126 2.53 -1.39 8.70
C ARG A 126 1.16 -0.70 8.83
N GLY A 127 0.97 0.43 8.16
CA GLY A 127 -0.19 1.31 8.34
C GLY A 127 0.09 2.49 9.27
N THR A 128 -0.72 3.53 9.12
CA THR A 128 -0.70 4.76 9.90
C THR A 128 -1.84 4.72 10.91
N LEU A 129 -1.51 4.79 12.20
CA LEU A 129 -2.51 4.79 13.28
C LEU A 129 -3.23 6.14 13.33
N LEU A 130 -4.55 6.09 13.47
CA LEU A 130 -5.43 7.25 13.57
C LEU A 130 -5.96 7.40 15.00
N GLY A 131 -6.19 8.64 15.41
CA GLY A 131 -6.85 9.01 16.66
C GLY A 131 -6.16 10.17 17.38
N GLU A 132 -6.91 11.18 17.79
CA GLU A 132 -6.39 12.35 18.51
C GLU A 132 -6.35 12.11 20.04
N HIS A 133 -7.43 11.57 20.60
CA HIS A 133 -7.59 11.33 22.04
C HIS A 133 -7.45 9.85 22.43
N THR A 134 -7.89 8.96 21.55
CA THR A 134 -7.83 7.50 21.73
C THR A 134 -7.04 6.93 20.56
N GLN A 135 -6.02 6.13 20.83
CA GLN A 135 -5.20 5.48 19.80
C GLN A 135 -5.09 3.98 20.08
N MET A 136 -4.93 3.20 19.01
CA MET A 136 -4.66 1.78 19.13
C MET A 136 -3.29 1.56 19.78
N LYS A 137 -3.24 0.80 20.88
CA LYS A 137 -1.98 0.47 21.56
C LYS A 137 -1.36 -0.77 20.94
N VAL A 138 -0.23 -0.60 20.26
CA VAL A 138 0.57 -1.71 19.74
C VAL A 138 1.33 -2.36 20.89
N THR A 139 1.05 -3.63 21.16
CA THR A 139 1.76 -4.42 22.18
C THR A 139 2.33 -5.70 21.55
N PRO A 140 3.57 -6.10 21.90
CA PRO A 140 4.11 -7.38 21.47
C PRO A 140 3.23 -8.52 21.98
N THR A 141 2.90 -9.46 21.10
CA THR A 141 2.11 -10.63 21.45
C THR A 141 2.72 -11.89 20.82
N ALA A 142 2.62 -13.01 21.53
CA ALA A 142 2.96 -14.33 21.00
C ALA A 142 1.79 -14.97 20.25
N GLU A 143 0.59 -14.38 20.35
CA GLU A 143 -0.60 -14.86 19.64
C GLU A 143 -0.41 -14.73 18.12
N ARG A 144 -0.78 -15.78 17.38
CA ARG A 144 -0.76 -15.77 15.91
C ARG A 144 -2.17 -15.61 15.35
N ILE A 145 -2.27 -15.10 14.12
CA ILE A 145 -3.52 -15.11 13.37
C ILE A 145 -3.84 -16.56 13.05
N ASP A 146 -5.03 -16.99 13.45
CA ASP A 146 -5.52 -18.34 13.19
C ASP A 146 -5.89 -18.47 11.71
N MET A 147 -5.03 -19.18 10.97
CA MET A 147 -5.22 -19.38 9.53
C MET A 147 -6.39 -20.32 9.22
N GLU A 148 -6.82 -21.16 10.16
CA GLU A 148 -7.96 -22.06 9.96
C GLU A 148 -9.27 -21.27 9.94
N LYS A 149 -9.40 -20.27 10.80
CA LYS A 149 -10.53 -19.32 10.77
C LYS A 149 -10.61 -18.56 9.45
N LEU A 150 -9.47 -18.20 8.86
CA LEU A 150 -9.44 -17.54 7.55
C LEU A 150 -9.78 -18.48 6.38
N ARG A 151 -9.64 -19.80 6.56
CA ARG A 151 -10.07 -20.81 5.57
C ARG A 151 -11.56 -21.12 5.66
N ALA A 152 -12.23 -20.75 6.76
CA ALA A 152 -13.67 -20.93 6.90
C ALA A 152 -14.39 -20.18 5.76
N ARG A 153 -15.36 -20.85 5.14
CA ARG A 153 -16.16 -20.28 4.06
C ARG A 153 -17.27 -19.41 4.63
N GLU A 154 -16.90 -18.23 5.11
CA GLU A 154 -17.86 -17.18 5.42
C GLU A 154 -18.14 -16.33 4.18
N GLN A 155 -19.38 -15.82 4.09
CA GLN A 155 -19.75 -14.92 3.01
C GLN A 155 -18.99 -13.59 3.16
N ILE A 156 -18.22 -13.23 2.14
CA ILE A 156 -17.55 -11.95 2.08
C ILE A 156 -18.61 -10.87 1.83
N LYS A 157 -18.87 -10.03 2.84
CA LYS A 157 -19.82 -8.91 2.71
C LYS A 157 -19.22 -7.74 1.96
N PHE A 158 -17.92 -7.52 2.15
CA PHE A 158 -17.18 -6.44 1.51
C PHE A 158 -15.77 -6.91 1.18
N PHE A 159 -15.33 -6.61 -0.04
CA PHE A 159 -13.98 -6.89 -0.50
C PHE A 159 -13.47 -5.69 -1.28
N GLU A 160 -12.27 -5.22 -0.92
CA GLU A 160 -11.59 -4.20 -1.68
C GLU A 160 -10.10 -4.50 -1.79
N ASP A 161 -9.53 -4.06 -2.92
CA ASP A 161 -8.11 -4.17 -3.27
C ASP A 161 -7.65 -2.81 -3.79
N VAL A 162 -6.82 -2.12 -3.01
CA VAL A 162 -6.34 -0.76 -3.27
C VAL A 162 -4.83 -0.82 -3.52
N LEU A 163 -4.42 -0.49 -4.74
CA LEU A 163 -3.01 -0.32 -5.11
C LEU A 163 -2.52 1.06 -4.61
N LEU A 164 -1.39 1.13 -3.91
CA LEU A 164 -0.86 2.42 -3.43
C LEU A 164 0.25 2.95 -4.35
N PHE A 165 1.20 2.09 -4.74
CA PHE A 165 2.17 2.41 -5.78
C PHE A 165 2.66 1.16 -6.50
N GLU A 166 3.17 1.37 -7.71
CA GLU A 166 3.84 0.37 -8.55
C GLU A 166 4.96 1.02 -9.38
N ASP A 167 6.03 0.29 -9.62
CA ASP A 167 7.20 0.69 -10.41
C ASP A 167 7.80 -0.54 -11.12
N GLU A 168 8.15 -0.42 -12.40
CA GLU A 168 8.72 -1.50 -13.20
C GLU A 168 10.26 -1.55 -13.15
N LEU A 169 10.89 -0.71 -12.32
CA LEU A 169 12.34 -0.67 -12.11
C LEU A 169 13.13 -0.55 -13.42
N HIS A 170 12.61 0.21 -14.39
CA HIS A 170 13.14 0.33 -15.76
C HIS A 170 13.29 -1.01 -16.47
N ASP A 171 12.23 -1.82 -16.48
CA ASP A 171 12.17 -3.16 -17.09
C ASP A 171 13.08 -4.22 -16.42
N HIS A 172 13.68 -3.91 -15.28
CA HIS A 172 14.53 -4.84 -14.52
C HIS A 172 13.79 -5.54 -13.36
N GLY A 173 12.48 -5.36 -13.25
CA GLY A 173 11.70 -6.04 -12.24
C GLY A 173 10.33 -5.40 -11.99
N VAL A 174 9.87 -5.52 -10.75
CA VAL A 174 8.66 -4.84 -10.29
C VAL A 174 8.74 -4.58 -8.79
N SER A 175 8.34 -3.38 -8.37
CA SER A 175 8.11 -3.00 -6.98
C SER A 175 6.67 -2.52 -6.86
N MET A 176 5.85 -3.19 -6.06
CA MET A 176 4.45 -2.82 -5.86
C MET A 176 4.06 -2.92 -4.39
N ILE A 177 3.16 -2.04 -3.96
CA ILE A 177 2.48 -2.18 -2.67
C ILE A 177 0.97 -2.04 -2.85
N ASN A 178 0.24 -3.01 -2.33
CA ASN A 178 -1.22 -2.97 -2.33
C ASN A 178 -1.80 -3.46 -1.01
N VAL A 179 -3.02 -3.01 -0.72
CA VAL A 179 -3.75 -3.36 0.49
C VAL A 179 -5.11 -3.94 0.13
N LYS A 180 -5.39 -5.12 0.67
CA LYS A 180 -6.65 -5.84 0.47
C LYS A 180 -7.38 -5.99 1.79
N ILE A 181 -8.70 -5.87 1.76
CA ILE A 181 -9.55 -6.17 2.92
C ILE A 181 -10.70 -7.08 2.53
N ARG A 182 -11.00 -8.03 3.42
CA ARG A 182 -12.18 -8.88 3.40
C ARG A 182 -12.93 -8.68 4.70
N VAL A 183 -14.18 -8.22 4.61
CA VAL A 183 -15.07 -8.11 5.78
C VAL A 183 -16.09 -9.24 5.71
N MET A 184 -16.12 -10.01 6.79
CA MET A 184 -17.06 -11.09 7.06
C MET A 184 -18.13 -10.60 8.05
N PRO A 185 -19.21 -11.37 8.30
CA PRO A 185 -20.24 -10.97 9.25
C PRO A 185 -19.71 -10.75 10.68
N THR A 186 -18.70 -11.53 11.11
CA THR A 186 -18.18 -11.56 12.49
C THR A 186 -16.71 -11.15 12.58
N SER A 187 -16.02 -10.92 11.47
CA SER A 187 -14.59 -10.64 11.47
C SER A 187 -14.17 -9.83 10.25
N PHE A 188 -12.96 -9.27 10.27
CA PHE A 188 -12.33 -8.78 9.06
C PHE A 188 -10.87 -9.20 9.00
N PHE A 189 -10.36 -9.32 7.78
CA PHE A 189 -8.98 -9.62 7.48
C PHE A 189 -8.44 -8.63 6.46
N LEU A 190 -7.33 -7.99 6.77
CA LEU A 190 -6.62 -7.08 5.91
C LEU A 190 -5.20 -7.60 5.67
N LEU A 191 -4.74 -7.47 4.43
CA LEU A 191 -3.40 -7.80 4.00
C LEU A 191 -2.82 -6.59 3.23
N LEU A 192 -1.83 -5.95 3.83
CA LEU A 192 -0.91 -5.06 3.13
C LEU A 192 0.25 -5.92 2.63
N ARG A 193 0.53 -5.87 1.34
CA ARG A 193 1.65 -6.59 0.72
C ARG A 193 2.51 -5.63 -0.05
N PHE A 194 3.78 -5.57 0.32
CA PHE A 194 4.84 -5.05 -0.53
C PHE A 194 5.50 -6.24 -1.24
N PHE A 195 5.58 -6.17 -2.56
CA PHE A 195 6.17 -7.19 -3.42
C PHE A 195 7.24 -6.55 -4.29
N LEU A 196 8.46 -7.06 -4.16
CA LEU A 196 9.61 -6.64 -4.93
C LEU A 196 10.19 -7.87 -5.65
N ARG A 197 10.37 -7.76 -6.95
CA ARG A 197 11.10 -8.71 -7.78
C ARG A 197 12.15 -7.92 -8.55
N VAL A 198 13.40 -8.34 -8.45
CA VAL A 198 14.49 -7.87 -9.31
C VAL A 198 14.93 -9.07 -10.14
N ASP A 199 14.80 -8.96 -11.46
CA ASP A 199 14.93 -10.08 -12.36
C ASP A 199 16.34 -10.67 -12.32
N GLY A 200 16.43 -12.00 -12.14
CA GLY A 200 17.69 -12.73 -12.00
C GLY A 200 18.44 -12.48 -10.67
N VAL A 201 17.89 -11.69 -9.75
CA VAL A 201 18.60 -11.26 -8.53
C VAL A 201 17.89 -11.71 -7.27
N MET A 202 16.68 -11.22 -7.00
CA MET A 202 15.97 -11.52 -5.76
C MET A 202 14.46 -11.29 -5.85
N ILE A 203 13.74 -11.95 -4.95
CA ILE A 203 12.33 -11.68 -4.67
C ILE A 203 12.22 -11.38 -3.17
N ARG A 204 11.50 -10.31 -2.83
CA ARG A 204 11.23 -9.88 -1.45
C ARG A 204 9.75 -9.60 -1.31
N ILE A 205 9.16 -10.13 -0.23
CA ILE A 205 7.75 -9.93 0.09
C ILE A 205 7.64 -9.51 1.55
N ASN A 206 7.10 -8.32 1.79
CA ASN A 206 6.79 -7.85 3.14
C ASN A 206 5.26 -7.80 3.27
N ASP A 207 4.71 -8.75 4.03
CA ASP A 207 3.28 -8.81 4.32
C ASP A 207 3.02 -8.27 5.74
N THR A 208 2.11 -7.30 5.87
CA THR A 208 1.48 -6.95 7.15
C THR A 208 0.05 -7.45 7.14
N ARG A 209 -0.31 -8.31 8.09
CA ARG A 209 -1.64 -8.89 8.22
C ARG A 209 -2.33 -8.33 9.45
N LEU A 210 -3.54 -7.83 9.27
CA LEU A 210 -4.40 -7.35 10.33
C LEU A 210 -5.67 -8.20 10.39
N TYR A 211 -5.94 -8.79 11.55
CA TYR A 211 -7.15 -9.57 11.79
C TYR A 211 -7.86 -9.06 13.03
N HIS A 212 -9.19 -9.03 12.93
CA HIS A 212 -10.07 -8.73 14.05
C HIS A 212 -11.30 -9.62 13.98
N GLU A 213 -11.72 -10.09 15.16
CA GLU A 213 -12.92 -10.89 15.36
C GLU A 213 -13.82 -10.11 16.32
N ALA A 214 -15.06 -9.85 15.90
CA ALA A 214 -16.07 -9.30 16.77
C ALA A 214 -16.40 -10.37 17.82
N SER A 215 -16.07 -10.12 19.08
CA SER A 215 -16.39 -11.04 20.17
C SER A 215 -17.89 -11.22 20.27
N SER A 216 -18.39 -12.42 19.98
CA SER A 216 -19.80 -12.81 20.17
C SER A 216 -20.18 -13.00 21.65
N THR A 217 -19.35 -12.55 22.60
CA THR A 217 -19.59 -12.76 24.02
C THR A 217 -19.54 -11.43 24.74
N CYS A 218 -20.72 -10.93 25.09
CA CYS A 218 -20.90 -9.99 26.18
C CYS A 218 -20.42 -10.69 27.47
N LEU A 219 -19.14 -10.54 27.82
CA LEU A 219 -18.68 -10.72 29.19
C LEU A 219 -18.76 -9.35 29.88
N PRO A 220 -19.15 -9.27 31.16
CA PRO A 220 -19.43 -8.01 31.85
C PRO A 220 -18.19 -7.18 32.20
N ASP A 221 -17.01 -7.52 31.66
CA ASP A 221 -15.78 -6.75 31.85
C ASP A 221 -15.34 -6.19 30.49
N GLY A 222 -15.26 -4.86 30.40
CA GLY A 222 -15.08 -4.07 29.19
C GLY A 222 -13.74 -4.21 28.46
N GLU A 223 -13.35 -5.42 28.10
CA GLU A 223 -12.28 -5.66 27.14
C GLU A 223 -12.81 -5.46 25.71
N ASN A 224 -12.65 -4.24 25.20
CA ASN A 224 -12.81 -3.92 23.78
C ASN A 224 -12.01 -4.90 22.92
N GLY A 225 -12.62 -5.40 21.84
CA GLY A 225 -12.14 -6.54 21.05
C GLY A 225 -10.63 -6.54 20.74
N LYS A 226 -10.02 -7.73 20.74
CA LYS A 226 -8.59 -7.89 20.47
C LYS A 226 -8.28 -7.65 18.99
N TYR A 227 -7.24 -6.86 18.72
CA TYR A 227 -6.69 -6.61 17.38
C TYR A 227 -5.35 -7.33 17.25
N ARG A 228 -5.10 -7.96 16.10
CA ARG A 228 -3.84 -8.68 15.84
C ARG A 228 -3.21 -8.20 14.55
N MET A 229 -2.00 -7.65 14.68
CA MET A 229 -1.17 -7.22 13.55
C MET A 229 0.12 -8.04 13.55
N ILE A 230 0.39 -8.75 12.46
CA ILE A 230 1.58 -9.60 12.27
C ILE A 230 2.31 -9.19 11.00
#